data_AF-A0A970NGD1-F1
#
_entry.id   AF-A0A970NGD1-F1
#
_cell.length_a   1.000
_cell.length_b   1.000
_cell.length_c   1.000
_cell.angle_alpha   90.00
_cell.angle_beta   90.00
_cell.angle_gamma   90.00
#
_symmetry.space_group_name_H-M   'P 1'
#
loop_
_entity.id
_entity.type
_entity.pdbx_description
1 polymer ?
#
loop_
_entity_poly.entity_id
_entity_poly.type
_entity_poly.pdbx_seq_one_letter_code
_entity_poly.pdbx_strand_id
1 'polypeptide(L)'
;MMNRIVFCSECRQEGRFSIREKPDSAELKGEAYEFISKTAYCDECGTEVYVPEIEDENLKALYDMYRQKHGIISLEDIRAIPEKYNIGKRPLSLLLGWGEQT
;
A
#
# COMPACT_ATOMS: atom_id res chain seq x y z
N MET A 1 -3.06 -15.05 -5.80
CA MET A 1 -4.22 -15.50 -5.00
C MET A 1 -3.88 -15.20 -3.55
N MET A 2 -4.60 -14.29 -2.89
CA MET A 2 -4.37 -14.02 -1.46
C MET A 2 -4.80 -15.23 -0.66
N ASN A 3 -3.90 -15.79 0.14
CA ASN A 3 -4.24 -16.85 1.07
C ASN A 3 -5.10 -16.23 2.18
N ARG A 4 -6.41 -16.46 2.16
CA ARG A 4 -7.34 -15.85 3.12
C ARG A 4 -7.34 -16.58 4.46
N ILE A 5 -6.19 -17.08 4.91
CA ILE A 5 -6.04 -17.83 6.15
C ILE A 5 -5.17 -16.99 7.09
N VAL A 6 -5.66 -16.74 8.29
CA VAL A 6 -4.94 -15.99 9.32
C VAL A 6 -5.14 -16.67 10.66
N PHE A 7 -4.12 -16.57 11.52
CA PHE A 7 -4.24 -17.05 12.88
C PHE A 7 -5.13 -16.09 13.70
N CYS A 8 -6.20 -16.62 14.26
CA CYS A 8 -7.06 -15.87 15.17
C CYS A 8 -6.60 -16.10 16.62
N SER A 9 -6.30 -15.02 17.35
CA SER A 9 -5.92 -15.10 18.77
C SER A 9 -7.06 -15.63 19.67
N GLU A 10 -8.32 -15.39 19.29
CA GLU A 10 -9.49 -15.83 20.05
C GLU A 10 -9.79 -17.32 19.80
N CYS A 11 -9.85 -17.76 18.54
CA CYS A 11 -10.08 -19.17 18.20
C CYS A 11 -8.85 -20.04 18.45
N ARG A 12 -7.65 -19.44 18.57
CA ARG A 12 -6.34 -20.10 18.67
C ARG A 12 -6.08 -21.09 17.53
N GLN A 13 -6.61 -20.80 16.36
CA GLN A 13 -6.45 -21.61 15.16
C GLN A 13 -6.37 -20.72 13.91
N GLU A 14 -5.86 -21.31 12.84
CA GLU A 14 -5.84 -20.70 11.52
C GLU A 14 -7.23 -20.81 10.89
N GLY A 15 -7.85 -19.66 10.65
CA GLY A 15 -9.20 -19.56 10.13
C GLY A 15 -9.27 -18.69 8.89
N ARG A 16 -10.40 -18.76 8.19
CA ARG A 16 -10.67 -17.81 7.11
C ARG A 16 -10.95 -16.42 7.68
N PHE A 17 -10.60 -15.38 6.93
CA PHE A 17 -11.00 -14.02 7.25
C PHE A 17 -11.75 -13.36 6.10
N SER A 18 -12.61 -12.43 6.48
CA SER A 18 -13.38 -11.55 5.61
C SER A 18 -12.85 -10.13 5.76
N ILE A 19 -12.65 -9.44 4.64
CA ILE A 19 -12.16 -8.06 4.64
C ILE A 19 -13.37 -7.12 4.63
N ARG A 20 -13.36 -6.09 5.46
CA ARG A 20 -14.32 -5.00 5.40
C ARG A 20 -13.59 -3.69 5.20
N GLU A 21 -14.16 -2.86 4.33
CA GLU A 21 -13.68 -1.52 4.05
C GLU A 21 -14.37 -0.53 5.00
N LYS A 22 -13.59 0.34 5.63
CA LYS A 22 -14.08 1.41 6.48
C LYS A 22 -13.41 2.73 6.09
N PRO A 23 -14.14 3.86 6.10
CA PRO A 23 -13.51 5.16 5.95
C PRO A 23 -12.63 5.42 7.18
N ASP A 24 -11.38 5.73 6.92
CA ASP A 24 -10.36 6.00 7.95
C ASP A 24 -9.59 7.27 7.58
N SER A 25 -8.92 7.85 8.56
CA SER A 25 -8.16 9.08 8.36
C SER A 25 -6.82 8.97 9.07
N ALA A 26 -5.74 9.15 8.32
CA ALA A 26 -4.39 9.17 8.88
C ALA A 26 -3.78 10.55 8.72
N GLU A 27 -3.02 10.96 9.73
CA GLU A 27 -2.21 12.17 9.68
C GLU A 27 -0.85 11.83 9.06
N LEU A 28 -0.50 12.50 7.96
CA LEU A 28 0.80 12.35 7.32
C LEU A 28 1.41 13.74 7.11
N LYS A 29 2.58 13.96 7.71
CA LYS A 29 3.29 15.26 7.70
C LYS A 29 2.43 16.45 8.20
N GLY A 30 1.53 16.21 9.15
CA GLY A 30 0.67 17.26 9.73
C GLY A 30 -0.56 17.61 8.88
N GLU A 31 -0.86 16.84 7.84
CA GLU A 31 -2.11 16.92 7.10
C GLU A 31 -2.91 15.62 7.28
N ALA A 32 -4.23 15.75 7.50
CA ALA A 32 -5.13 14.61 7.53
C ALA A 32 -5.49 14.17 6.11
N TYR A 33 -5.41 12.86 5.86
CA TYR A 33 -5.80 12.22 4.62
C TYR A 33 -6.88 11.20 4.91
N GLU A 34 -8.02 11.35 4.24
CA GLU A 34 -9.12 10.39 4.30
C GLU A 34 -8.89 9.32 3.21
N PHE A 35 -8.90 8.05 3.63
CA PHE A 35 -8.75 6.91 2.73
C PHE A 35 -9.63 5.76 3.22
N ILE A 36 -9.92 4.82 2.33
CA ILE A 36 -10.65 3.62 2.68
C ILE A 36 -9.65 2.61 3.21
N SER A 37 -9.67 2.35 4.52
CA SER A 37 -8.87 1.30 5.13
C SER A 37 -9.62 -0.02 5.07
N LYS A 38 -8.89 -1.09 4.85
CA LYS A 38 -9.35 -2.47 4.88
C LYS A 38 -8.99 -3.06 6.22
N THR A 39 -9.92 -3.79 6.81
CA THR A 39 -9.71 -4.50 8.08
C THR A 39 -10.17 -5.94 7.92
N ALA A 40 -9.33 -6.89 8.33
CA ALA A 40 -9.72 -8.29 8.32
C ALA A 40 -10.44 -8.68 9.62
N TYR A 41 -11.47 -9.50 9.46
CA TYR A 41 -12.25 -10.09 10.53
C TYR A 41 -12.27 -11.60 10.37
N CYS A 42 -12.05 -12.33 11.46
CA CYS A 42 -12.17 -13.78 11.46
C CYS A 42 -13.61 -14.20 11.13
N ASP A 43 -13.77 -15.16 10.23
CA ASP A 43 -15.09 -15.64 9.80
C ASP A 43 -15.79 -16.48 10.88
N GLU A 44 -15.02 -17.10 11.79
CA GLU A 44 -15.55 -17.95 12.86
C GLU A 44 -16.04 -17.18 14.08
N CYS A 45 -15.24 -16.23 14.59
CA CYS A 45 -15.58 -15.48 15.81
C CYS A 45 -15.96 -14.01 15.56
N GLY A 46 -15.69 -13.48 14.37
CA GLY A 46 -15.94 -12.07 14.04
C GLY A 46 -14.92 -11.08 14.62
N THR A 47 -13.87 -11.55 15.29
CA THR A 47 -12.83 -10.68 15.87
C THR A 47 -11.93 -10.10 14.78
N GLU A 48 -11.50 -8.85 14.98
CA GLU A 48 -10.50 -8.20 14.14
C GLU A 48 -9.17 -8.95 14.19
N VAL A 49 -8.61 -9.26 13.02
CA VAL A 49 -7.36 -9.99 12.86
C VAL A 49 -6.39 -9.17 12.04
N TYR A 50 -5.14 -9.13 12.51
CA TYR A 50 -4.09 -8.41 11.80
C TYR A 50 -3.56 -9.25 10.63
N VAL A 51 -3.63 -8.69 9.42
CA VAL A 51 -3.09 -9.30 8.20
C VAL A 51 -2.09 -8.32 7.60
N PRO A 52 -0.79 -8.66 7.53
CA PRO A 52 0.24 -7.74 7.04
C PRO A 52 -0.03 -7.28 5.60
N GLU A 53 -0.53 -8.16 4.72
CA GLU A 53 -0.87 -7.79 3.34
C GLU A 53 -1.93 -6.68 3.26
N ILE A 54 -2.90 -6.69 4.19
CA ILE A 54 -3.95 -5.66 4.26
C ILE A 54 -3.39 -4.34 4.77
N GLU A 55 -2.49 -4.39 5.76
CA GLU A 55 -1.82 -3.20 6.25
C GLU A 55 -0.94 -2.56 5.16
N ASP A 56 -0.20 -3.36 4.40
CA ASP A 56 0.54 -2.90 3.22
C ASP A 56 -0.37 -2.25 2.17
N GLU A 57 -1.56 -2.83 1.90
CA GLU A 57 -2.56 -2.21 1.02
C GLU A 57 -3.07 -0.86 1.56
N ASN A 58 -3.35 -0.77 2.85
CA ASN A 58 -3.82 0.46 3.50
C ASN A 58 -2.76 1.56 3.45
N LEU A 59 -1.52 1.23 3.78
CA LEU A 59 -0.39 2.14 3.66
C LEU A 59 -0.21 2.60 2.22
N LYS A 60 -0.31 1.68 1.25
CA LYS A 60 -0.23 2.03 -0.18
C LYS A 60 -1.33 3.03 -0.56
N ALA A 61 -2.58 2.82 -0.12
CA ALA A 61 -3.69 3.73 -0.37
C ALA A 61 -3.46 5.13 0.23
N LEU A 62 -2.99 5.19 1.48
CA LEU A 62 -2.63 6.45 2.13
C LEU A 62 -1.53 7.21 1.38
N TYR A 63 -0.44 6.52 1.02
CA TYR A 63 0.65 7.14 0.27
C TYR A 63 0.23 7.57 -1.14
N ASP A 64 -0.69 6.84 -1.77
CA ASP A 64 -1.23 7.23 -3.08
C ASP A 64 -2.02 8.53 -3.00
N MET A 65 -2.91 8.65 -2.00
CA MET A 65 -3.63 9.89 -1.71
C MET A 65 -2.69 11.06 -1.43
N TYR A 66 -1.65 10.83 -0.62
CA TYR A 66 -0.61 11.82 -0.38
C TYR A 66 0.08 12.25 -1.68
N ARG A 67 0.49 11.30 -2.52
CA ARG A 67 1.16 11.57 -3.80
C ARG A 67 0.27 12.36 -4.75
N GLN A 68 -0.99 11.97 -4.91
CA GLN A 68 -1.94 12.68 -5.75
C GLN A 68 -2.13 14.13 -5.30
N LYS A 69 -2.30 14.35 -3.99
CA LYS A 69 -2.51 15.70 -3.43
C LYS A 69 -1.28 16.60 -3.60
N HIS A 70 -0.07 16.03 -3.49
CA HIS A 70 1.19 16.75 -3.64
C HIS A 70 1.73 16.78 -5.08
N GLY A 71 1.00 16.21 -6.06
CA GLY A 71 1.44 16.13 -7.46
C GLY A 71 2.71 15.27 -7.65
N ILE A 72 2.96 14.33 -6.74
CA ILE A 72 4.10 13.42 -6.79
C ILE A 72 3.71 12.25 -7.69
N ILE A 73 4.55 11.96 -8.69
CA ILE A 73 4.34 10.84 -9.61
C ILE A 73 4.30 9.49 -8.85
N SER A 74 3.43 8.58 -9.31
CA SER A 74 3.32 7.26 -8.71
C SER A 74 4.56 6.42 -8.99
N LEU A 75 4.80 5.37 -8.19
CA LEU A 75 5.91 4.45 -8.46
C LEU A 75 5.76 3.76 -9.83
N GLU A 76 4.52 3.53 -10.26
CA GLU A 76 4.21 2.92 -11.54
C GLU A 76 4.56 3.87 -12.69
N ASP A 77 4.25 5.16 -12.56
CA ASP A 77 4.68 6.18 -13.52
C ASP A 77 6.21 6.30 -13.59
N ILE A 78 6.89 6.29 -12.44
CA ILE A 78 8.37 6.30 -12.38
C ILE A 78 8.95 5.12 -13.15
N ARG A 79 8.36 3.93 -13.01
CA ARG A 79 8.79 2.71 -13.71
C ARG A 79 8.46 2.74 -15.20
N ALA A 80 7.38 3.41 -15.59
CA ALA A 80 6.97 3.53 -16.99
C ALA A 80 7.84 4.52 -17.79
N ILE A 81 8.47 5.52 -17.15
CA ILE A 81 9.38 6.48 -17.81
C ILE A 81 10.51 5.77 -18.59
N PRO A 82 11.33 4.89 -17.98
CA PRO A 82 12.41 4.22 -18.71
C PRO A 82 11.90 3.32 -19.84
N GLU A 83 10.75 2.67 -19.67
CA GLU A 83 10.13 1.84 -20.71
C GLU A 83 9.64 2.69 -21.89
N LYS A 84 8.97 3.82 -21.63
CA LYS A 84 8.44 4.73 -22.65
C LYS A 84 9.53 5.30 -23.55
N TYR A 85 10.68 5.65 -22.97
CA TYR A 85 11.81 6.24 -23.69
C TYR A 85 12.91 5.22 -24.03
N ASN A 86 12.68 3.93 -23.76
CA ASN A 86 13.65 2.84 -23.92
C ASN A 86 15.04 3.19 -23.35
N ILE A 87 15.05 3.85 -22.19
CA ILE A 87 16.24 4.39 -21.53
C ILE A 87 16.54 3.58 -20.27
N GLY A 88 17.80 3.15 -20.13
CA GLY A 88 18.24 2.44 -18.92
C GLY A 88 18.26 3.33 -17.67
N LYS A 89 18.33 2.72 -16.48
CA LYS A 89 18.39 3.44 -15.19
C LYS A 89 19.57 4.42 -15.10
N ARG A 90 20.74 4.00 -15.59
CA ARG A 90 21.96 4.81 -15.64
C ARG A 90 21.80 6.09 -16.50
N PRO A 91 21.42 6.01 -17.79
CA PRO A 91 21.23 7.20 -18.61
C PRO A 91 20.08 8.09 -18.12
N LEU A 92 19.03 7.52 -17.51
CA LEU A 92 17.98 8.32 -16.86
C LEU A 92 18.52 9.12 -15.67
N SER A 93 19.32 8.50 -14.80
CA SER A 93 19.91 9.14 -13.63
C SER A 93 20.88 10.27 -14.01
N LEU A 94 21.64 10.10 -15.10
CA LEU A 94 22.46 11.16 -15.70
C LEU A 94 21.61 12.33 -16.22
N LEU A 95 20.50 12.03 -16.92
CA LEU A 95 19.62 13.04 -17.51
C LEU A 95 18.91 13.88 -16.45
N LEU A 96 18.50 13.25 -15.35
CA LEU A 96 17.85 13.91 -14.20
C LEU A 96 18.83 14.56 -13.22
N GLY A 97 20.15 14.39 -13.43
CA GLY A 97 21.19 14.95 -12.55
C GLY A 97 21.30 14.24 -11.20
N TRP A 98 20.83 13.00 -11.08
CA TRP A 98 20.84 12.20 -9.85
C TRP A 98 22.18 11.45 -9.62
N GLY A 99 23.02 11.31 -10.65
CA GLY A 99 24.35 10.66 -10.57
C GLY A 99 24.32 9.15 -10.86
N GLU A 100 25.47 8.48 -11.00
CA GLU A 100 25.56 7.10 -11.52
C GLU A 100 25.04 5.98 -10.58
N GLN A 101 24.69 6.28 -9.31
CA GLN A 101 24.40 5.30 -8.26
C GLN A 101 23.02 5.48 -7.57
N THR A 102 21.96 5.72 -8.32
CA THR A 102 20.58 5.76 -7.77
C THR A 102 19.64 4.91 -8.64
#